data_AF-A0A953RB48-F1
#
_entry.id   AF-A0A953RB48-F1
#
_cell.length_a   1.000
_cell.length_b   1.000
_cell.length_c   1.000
_cell.angle_alpha   90.00
_cell.angle_beta   90.00
_cell.angle_gamma   90.00
#
_symmetry.space_group_name_H-M   'P 1'
#
loop_
_entity.id
_entity.type
_entity.pdbx_description
1 polymer ?
#
loop_
_entity_poly.entity_id
_entity_poly.type
_entity_poly.pdbx_seq_one_letter_code
_entity_poly.pdbx_strand_id
1 'polypeptide(L)'
;MASNARGTAGTPERAVAARNREPGPAQAQIAGEFEARRQTVAAGLPGRKLDALLVSFSPNLRYLSGFTGSNGSLLLLPGKSILFTDPRYQIQVAQETTCQVKISRGALTVDVLAAIRRLGLKRIGYEPARMTCDFFESLKSRLPMRASLMPVAGWVEELRMVKSADEIARIRRSVETNSQAFEQAVARVRTGMK
;
A
#
# COMPACT_ATOMS: atom_id res chain seq x y z
N MET A 1 59.51 -24.53 -8.06
CA MET A 1 59.94 -23.55 -7.04
C MET A 1 59.54 -22.14 -7.50
N ALA A 2 58.89 -21.40 -6.59
CA ALA A 2 58.82 -19.93 -6.45
C ALA A 2 58.51 -19.04 -7.67
N SER A 3 57.38 -18.31 -7.65
CA SER A 3 57.30 -16.85 -7.34
C SER A 3 57.23 -16.04 -8.66
N ASN A 4 56.42 -14.99 -8.86
CA ASN A 4 55.86 -14.02 -7.94
C ASN A 4 54.60 -13.34 -8.55
N ALA A 5 53.74 -12.86 -7.67
CA ALA A 5 52.51 -12.14 -7.95
C ALA A 5 52.73 -10.72 -8.50
N ARG A 6 51.79 -10.24 -9.33
CA ARG A 6 51.54 -8.81 -9.55
C ARG A 6 50.08 -8.53 -9.27
N GLY A 7 49.82 -8.06 -8.04
CA GLY A 7 48.60 -7.35 -7.71
C GLY A 7 48.70 -5.90 -8.15
N THR A 8 47.59 -5.35 -8.63
CA THR A 8 47.32 -3.91 -8.54
C THR A 8 45.86 -3.74 -8.13
N ALA A 9 45.67 -2.77 -7.25
CA ALA A 9 44.61 -2.67 -6.28
C ALA A 9 43.25 -2.35 -6.91
N GLY A 10 42.23 -3.13 -6.53
CA GLY A 10 40.84 -2.74 -6.67
C GLY A 10 40.53 -1.62 -5.70
N THR A 11 40.07 -0.49 -6.22
CA THR A 11 39.50 0.62 -5.46
C THR A 11 38.32 0.11 -4.62
N PRO A 12 38.23 0.38 -3.31
CA PRO A 12 37.10 -0.07 -2.51
C PRO A 12 35.86 0.75 -2.87
N GLU A 13 34.86 0.03 -3.40
CA GLU A 13 33.50 0.51 -3.64
C GLU A 13 32.91 0.99 -2.32
N ARG A 14 32.75 2.32 -2.18
CA ARG A 14 32.10 2.92 -1.00
C ARG A 14 30.61 2.55 -1.03
N ALA A 15 30.25 1.55 -0.22
CA ALA A 15 28.87 1.29 0.15
C ALA A 15 28.27 2.56 0.78
N VAL A 16 27.37 3.23 0.05
CA VAL A 16 26.55 4.31 0.58
C VAL A 16 25.52 3.67 1.49
N ALA A 17 25.85 3.56 2.78
CA ALA A 17 24.89 3.23 3.81
C ALA A 17 23.80 4.31 3.80
N ALA A 18 22.60 3.91 3.35
CA ALA A 18 21.40 4.72 3.51
C ALA A 18 21.22 4.97 5.02
N ARG A 19 21.44 6.21 5.44
CA ARG A 19 21.15 6.63 6.81
C ARG A 19 19.64 6.58 6.96
N ASN A 20 19.13 5.53 7.60
CA ASN A 20 17.76 5.48 8.09
C ASN A 20 17.63 6.58 9.16
N ARG A 21 17.18 7.77 8.75
CA ARG A 21 16.69 8.77 9.69
C ARG A 21 15.43 8.22 10.33
N GLU A 22 15.38 8.21 11.66
CA GLU A 22 14.16 7.89 12.37
C GLU A 22 13.05 8.88 11.96
N PRO A 23 11.82 8.39 11.74
CA PRO A 23 10.71 9.25 11.38
C PRO A 23 10.43 10.27 12.49
N GLY A 24 10.17 11.52 12.11
CA GLY A 24 9.80 12.55 13.09
C GLY A 24 8.47 12.23 13.79
N PRO A 25 8.15 12.86 14.94
CA PRO A 25 6.99 12.49 15.77
C PRO A 25 5.65 12.51 15.01
N ALA A 26 5.45 13.46 14.09
CA ALA A 26 4.26 13.50 13.24
C ALA A 26 4.19 12.33 12.25
N GLN A 27 5.33 11.88 11.70
CA GLN A 27 5.40 10.72 10.82
C GLN A 27 5.17 9.41 11.58
N ALA A 28 5.66 9.32 12.82
CA ALA A 28 5.42 8.18 13.71
C ALA A 28 3.93 8.09 14.10
N GLN A 29 3.28 9.21 14.41
CA GLN A 29 1.83 9.26 14.69
C GLN A 29 0.99 8.80 13.49
N ILE A 30 1.32 9.29 12.29
CA ILE A 30 0.64 8.88 11.04
C ILE A 30 0.88 7.39 10.75
N ALA A 31 2.10 6.89 10.97
CA ALA A 31 2.39 5.47 10.83
C ALA A 31 1.58 4.60 11.82
N GLY A 32 1.38 5.09 13.05
CA GLY A 32 0.52 4.46 14.06
C GLY A 32 -0.95 4.43 13.67
N GLU A 33 -1.46 5.49 13.03
CA GLU A 33 -2.83 5.56 12.51
C GLU A 33 -3.12 4.45 11.48
N PHE A 34 -2.21 4.21 10.54
CA PHE A 34 -2.37 3.16 9.55
C PHE A 34 -2.32 1.76 10.16
N GLU A 35 -1.42 1.53 11.13
CA GLU A 35 -1.35 0.25 11.84
C GLU A 35 -2.64 -0.03 12.62
N ALA A 36 -3.17 0.96 13.35
CA ALA A 36 -4.44 0.82 14.07
C ALA A 36 -5.61 0.45 13.13
N ARG A 37 -5.69 1.08 11.95
CA ARG A 37 -6.69 0.73 10.93
C ARG A 37 -6.56 -0.71 10.45
N ARG A 38 -5.33 -1.18 10.21
CA ARG A 38 -5.10 -2.58 9.82
C ARG A 38 -5.47 -3.54 10.94
N GLN A 39 -5.18 -3.21 12.19
CA GLN A 39 -5.58 -4.01 13.34
C GLN A 39 -7.10 -4.11 13.46
N THR A 40 -7.84 -3.02 13.24
CA THR A 40 -9.31 -3.03 13.20
C THR A 40 -9.85 -3.98 12.13
N VAL A 41 -9.29 -3.93 10.91
CA VAL A 41 -9.66 -4.88 9.84
C VAL A 41 -9.30 -6.32 10.23
N ALA A 42 -8.07 -6.53 10.71
CA ALA A 42 -7.60 -7.85 11.13
C ALA A 42 -8.48 -8.49 12.21
N ALA A 43 -8.92 -7.70 13.21
CA ALA A 43 -9.79 -8.15 14.28
C ALA A 43 -11.19 -8.59 13.80
N GLY A 44 -11.66 -8.05 12.67
CA GLY A 44 -12.94 -8.45 12.08
C GLY A 44 -12.86 -9.66 11.13
N LEU A 45 -11.67 -10.15 10.78
CA LEU A 45 -11.50 -11.31 9.90
C LEU A 45 -12.18 -12.60 10.45
N PRO A 46 -12.01 -12.97 11.74
CA PRO A 46 -12.63 -14.17 12.29
C PRO A 46 -14.16 -14.16 12.22
N GLY A 47 -14.79 -13.02 12.55
CA GLY A 47 -16.24 -12.85 12.47
C GLY A 47 -16.81 -13.01 11.07
N ARG A 48 -15.99 -12.76 10.04
CA ARG A 48 -16.33 -12.94 8.62
C ARG A 48 -15.91 -14.30 8.06
N LYS A 49 -15.29 -15.17 8.88
CA LYS A 49 -14.70 -16.45 8.47
C LYS A 49 -13.70 -16.26 7.31
N LEU A 50 -12.83 -15.27 7.42
CA LEU A 50 -11.79 -14.97 6.44
C LEU A 50 -10.42 -15.19 7.07
N ASP A 51 -9.47 -15.68 6.27
CA ASP A 51 -8.07 -15.78 6.67
C ASP A 51 -7.31 -14.49 6.37
N ALA A 52 -7.75 -13.77 5.33
CA ALA A 52 -7.16 -12.52 4.89
C ALA A 52 -8.16 -11.66 4.09
N LEU A 53 -7.85 -10.38 3.97
CA LEU A 53 -8.49 -9.45 3.03
C LEU A 53 -7.46 -8.99 1.99
N LEU A 54 -7.78 -9.16 0.70
CA LEU A 54 -7.03 -8.62 -0.42
C LEU A 54 -7.67 -7.32 -0.90
N VAL A 55 -6.92 -6.23 -0.75
CA VAL A 55 -7.32 -4.87 -1.11
C VAL A 55 -6.50 -4.42 -2.31
N SER A 56 -7.16 -4.19 -3.45
CA SER A 56 -6.51 -3.73 -4.69
C SER A 56 -6.97 -2.33 -5.10
N PHE A 57 -7.96 -1.77 -4.41
CA PHE A 57 -8.46 -0.43 -4.70
C PHE A 57 -7.58 0.64 -4.04
N SER A 58 -6.93 1.48 -4.85
CA SER A 58 -5.92 2.43 -4.37
C SER A 58 -6.38 3.31 -3.20
N PRO A 59 -7.62 3.85 -3.14
CA PRO A 59 -8.09 4.60 -1.98
C PRO A 59 -8.15 3.79 -0.68
N ASN A 60 -8.60 2.54 -0.74
CA ASN A 60 -8.67 1.66 0.43
C ASN A 60 -7.27 1.17 0.83
N LEU A 61 -6.43 0.85 -0.15
CA LEU A 61 -5.02 0.51 0.06
C LEU A 61 -4.29 1.66 0.75
N ARG A 62 -4.42 2.89 0.26
CA ARG A 62 -3.79 4.09 0.85
C ARG A 62 -4.30 4.33 2.27
N TYR A 63 -5.61 4.23 2.49
CA TYR A 63 -6.21 4.40 3.81
C TYR A 63 -5.63 3.42 4.85
N LEU A 64 -5.38 2.17 4.44
CA LEU A 64 -4.87 1.12 5.32
C LEU A 64 -3.34 1.09 5.45
N SER A 65 -2.59 1.60 4.47
CA SER A 65 -1.13 1.41 4.40
C SER A 65 -0.33 2.71 4.41
N GLY A 66 -0.95 3.85 4.12
CA GLY A 66 -0.26 5.12 3.86
C GLY A 66 0.34 5.25 2.46
N PHE A 67 0.49 4.16 1.72
CA PHE A 67 1.14 4.16 0.42
C PHE A 67 0.35 4.98 -0.61
N THR A 68 1.04 5.94 -1.24
CA THR A 68 0.44 6.87 -2.20
C THR A 68 0.74 6.54 -3.66
N GLY A 69 1.54 5.51 -3.93
CA GLY A 69 1.80 5.04 -5.29
C GLY A 69 0.53 4.57 -6.02
N SER A 70 0.57 4.61 -7.35
CA SER A 70 -0.61 4.32 -8.19
C SER A 70 -0.73 2.85 -8.61
N ASN A 71 0.20 1.98 -8.20
CA ASN A 71 0.12 0.54 -8.44
C ASN A 71 0.45 -0.23 -7.16
N GLY A 72 -0.53 -0.98 -6.65
CA GLY A 72 -0.31 -1.82 -5.49
C GLY A 72 -1.45 -2.78 -5.17
N SER A 73 -1.15 -3.79 -4.37
CA SER A 73 -2.14 -4.65 -3.72
C SER A 73 -1.72 -4.89 -2.27
N LEU A 74 -2.68 -4.93 -1.35
CA LEU A 74 -2.44 -5.16 0.06
C LEU A 74 -3.14 -6.44 0.49
N LEU A 75 -2.37 -7.41 0.97
CA LEU A 75 -2.88 -8.61 1.61
C LEU A 75 -2.79 -8.43 3.12
N LEU A 76 -3.94 -8.37 3.78
CA LEU A 76 -4.06 -8.08 5.21
C LEU A 76 -4.50 -9.36 5.95
N LEU A 77 -3.71 -9.78 6.93
CA LEU A 77 -3.90 -10.97 7.75
C LEU A 77 -3.90 -10.58 9.24
N PRO A 78 -4.30 -11.48 10.16
CA PRO A 78 -4.09 -11.29 11.58
C PRO A 78 -2.61 -11.06 11.91
N GLY A 79 -2.29 -9.91 12.51
CA GLY A 79 -0.93 -9.54 12.93
C GLY A 79 0.07 -9.29 11.80
N LYS A 80 -0.36 -9.28 10.53
CA LYS A 80 0.55 -9.16 9.38
C LYS A 80 -0.12 -8.51 8.18
N SER A 81 0.60 -7.61 7.51
CA SER A 81 0.21 -7.05 6.21
C SER A 81 1.36 -7.14 5.22
N ILE A 82 1.03 -7.45 3.96
CA ILE A 82 1.99 -7.50 2.85
C ILE A 82 1.49 -6.59 1.74
N LEU A 83 2.27 -5.55 1.42
CA LEU A 83 2.02 -4.65 0.31
C LEU A 83 2.90 -5.05 -0.88
N PHE A 84 2.25 -5.33 -2.00
CA PHE A 84 2.85 -5.68 -3.27
C PHE A 84 2.87 -4.45 -4.17
N THR A 85 4.02 -4.11 -4.73
CA THR A 85 4.15 -3.03 -5.71
C THR A 85 5.29 -3.33 -6.67
N ASP A 86 5.45 -2.51 -7.72
CA ASP A 86 6.49 -2.69 -8.73
C ASP A 86 7.74 -1.82 -8.44
N PRO A 87 8.87 -2.05 -9.13
CA PRO A 87 10.15 -1.40 -8.81
C PRO A 87 10.13 0.13 -8.88
N ARG A 88 9.19 0.74 -9.63
CA ARG A 88 9.08 2.20 -9.72
C ARG A 88 8.81 2.84 -8.36
N TYR A 89 8.14 2.11 -7.47
CA TYR A 89 7.75 2.59 -6.16
C TYR A 89 8.64 2.09 -5.02
N GLN A 90 9.76 1.39 -5.30
CA GLN A 90 10.59 0.77 -4.27
C GLN A 90 11.06 1.74 -3.18
N ILE A 91 11.49 2.94 -3.56
CA ILE A 91 11.95 3.96 -2.61
C ILE A 91 10.74 4.54 -1.85
N GLN A 92 9.68 4.87 -2.58
CA GLN A 92 8.48 5.50 -2.03
C GLN A 92 7.79 4.60 -1.00
N VAL A 93 7.57 3.33 -1.33
CA VAL A 93 6.88 2.39 -0.43
C VAL A 93 7.64 2.19 0.87
N ALA A 94 8.97 2.18 0.84
CA ALA A 94 9.79 2.06 2.05
C ALA A 94 9.68 3.27 3.00
N GLN A 95 9.26 4.43 2.49
CA GLN A 95 9.09 5.65 3.28
C GLN A 95 7.66 5.86 3.77
N GLU A 96 6.67 5.35 3.03
CA GLU A 96 5.26 5.66 3.27
C GLU A 96 4.50 4.59 4.05
N THR A 97 5.03 3.37 4.19
CA THR A 97 4.31 2.26 4.83
C THR A 97 5.13 1.53 5.87
N THR A 98 4.43 1.03 6.89
CA THR A 98 4.95 0.08 7.89
C THR A 98 4.59 -1.38 7.57
N CYS A 99 3.90 -1.63 6.45
CA CYS A 99 3.62 -2.99 5.97
C CYS A 99 4.91 -3.73 5.58
N GLN A 100 4.87 -5.07 5.56
CA GLN A 100 5.90 -5.83 4.85
C GLN A 100 5.77 -5.56 3.36
N VAL A 101 6.89 -5.29 2.67
CA VAL A 101 6.87 -4.93 1.25
C VAL A 101 7.40 -6.08 0.40
N LYS A 102 6.69 -6.37 -0.69
CA LYS A 102 7.15 -7.25 -1.78
C LYS A 102 7.22 -6.45 -3.08
N ILE A 103 8.44 -6.26 -3.58
CA ILE A 103 8.67 -5.70 -4.91
C ILE A 103 8.50 -6.81 -5.96
N SER A 104 7.49 -6.65 -6.81
CA SER A 104 7.13 -7.55 -7.88
C SER A 104 7.82 -7.16 -9.18
N ARG A 105 8.54 -8.09 -9.81
CA ARG A 105 9.21 -7.86 -11.10
C ARG A 105 8.28 -8.04 -12.31
N GLY A 106 7.04 -8.42 -12.08
CA GLY A 106 6.01 -8.63 -13.08
C GLY A 106 4.62 -8.31 -12.51
N ALA A 107 3.58 -8.96 -13.04
CA ALA A 107 2.21 -8.76 -12.55
C ALA A 107 2.09 -9.06 -11.05
N LEU A 108 1.50 -8.13 -10.29
CA LEU A 108 1.32 -8.26 -8.83
C LEU A 108 0.57 -9.54 -8.45
N THR A 109 -0.37 -9.98 -9.30
CA THR A 109 -1.16 -11.21 -9.09
C THR A 109 -0.29 -12.45 -8.87
N VAL A 110 0.87 -12.54 -9.54
CA VAL A 110 1.78 -13.69 -9.41
C VAL A 110 2.32 -13.79 -7.98
N ASP A 111 2.81 -12.68 -7.43
CA ASP A 111 3.35 -12.64 -6.07
C ASP A 111 2.26 -12.72 -5.00
N VAL A 112 1.07 -12.14 -5.25
CA VAL A 112 -0.10 -12.31 -4.39
C VAL A 112 -0.48 -13.78 -4.28
N LEU A 113 -0.59 -14.49 -5.41
CA LEU A 113 -0.89 -15.92 -5.44
C LEU A 113 0.20 -16.77 -4.77
N ALA A 114 1.48 -16.40 -4.96
CA ALA A 114 2.59 -17.05 -4.28
C ALA A 114 2.49 -16.87 -2.75
N ALA A 115 2.11 -15.69 -2.27
CA ALA A 115 1.88 -15.44 -0.86
C ALA A 115 0.68 -16.25 -0.33
N ILE A 116 -0.44 -16.29 -1.05
CA ILE A 116 -1.61 -17.11 -0.71
C ILE A 116 -1.21 -18.59 -0.55
N ARG A 117 -0.45 -19.15 -1.50
CA ARG A 117 0.06 -20.53 -1.43
C ARG A 117 0.97 -20.77 -0.24
N ARG A 118 1.99 -19.92 -0.08
CA ARG A 118 3.00 -20.04 0.97
C ARG A 118 2.41 -19.94 2.38
N LEU A 119 1.38 -19.12 2.54
CA LEU A 119 0.70 -18.90 3.81
C LEU A 119 -0.48 -19.88 4.03
N GLY A 120 -0.81 -20.73 3.06
CA GLY A 120 -1.88 -21.71 3.17
C GLY A 120 -3.28 -21.10 3.35
N LEU A 121 -3.51 -19.89 2.83
CA LEU A 121 -4.78 -19.18 2.98
C LEU A 121 -5.88 -19.87 2.18
N LYS A 122 -7.05 -20.07 2.81
CA LYS A 122 -8.21 -20.75 2.23
C LYS A 122 -9.33 -19.78 1.88
N ARG A 123 -9.62 -18.80 2.73
CA ARG A 123 -10.75 -17.87 2.54
C ARG A 123 -10.24 -16.44 2.47
N ILE A 124 -10.09 -15.93 1.25
CA ILE A 124 -9.51 -14.62 0.99
C ILE A 124 -10.64 -13.66 0.59
N GLY A 125 -10.90 -12.67 1.42
CA GLY A 125 -11.83 -11.59 1.11
C GLY A 125 -11.33 -10.72 -0.05
N TYR A 126 -12.22 -10.24 -0.90
CA TYR A 126 -11.91 -9.23 -1.92
C TYR A 126 -13.03 -8.19 -2.06
N GLU A 127 -12.74 -7.06 -2.69
CA GLU A 127 -13.66 -5.93 -2.85
C GLU A 127 -14.37 -5.99 -4.21
N PRO A 128 -15.57 -6.61 -4.34
CA PRO A 128 -16.15 -6.92 -5.64
C PRO A 128 -16.50 -5.69 -6.47
N ALA A 129 -16.87 -4.57 -5.84
CA ALA A 129 -17.19 -3.32 -6.53
C ALA A 129 -15.95 -2.48 -6.89
N ARG A 130 -14.75 -2.89 -6.47
CA ARG A 130 -13.53 -2.07 -6.56
C ARG A 130 -12.35 -2.79 -7.22
N MET A 131 -12.37 -4.11 -7.25
CA MET A 131 -11.41 -4.94 -7.96
C MET A 131 -11.78 -5.01 -9.44
N THR A 132 -10.80 -4.87 -10.33
CA THR A 132 -11.06 -5.01 -11.78
C THR A 132 -11.37 -6.47 -12.11
N CYS A 133 -12.23 -6.68 -13.12
CA CYS A 133 -12.56 -8.02 -13.60
C CYS A 133 -11.30 -8.79 -14.03
N ASP A 134 -10.38 -8.15 -14.75
CA ASP A 134 -9.13 -8.76 -15.20
C ASP A 134 -8.27 -9.27 -14.04
N PHE A 135 -8.17 -8.49 -12.96
CA PHE A 135 -7.40 -8.88 -11.78
C PHE A 135 -8.08 -10.04 -11.05
N PHE A 136 -9.42 -9.99 -10.90
CA PHE A 136 -10.20 -11.06 -10.30
C PHE A 136 -10.07 -12.38 -11.08
N GLU A 137 -10.23 -12.36 -12.40
CA GLU A 137 -10.11 -13.56 -13.24
C GLU A 137 -8.67 -14.10 -13.26
N SER A 138 -7.65 -13.22 -13.25
CA SER A 138 -6.25 -13.62 -13.11
C SER A 138 -5.96 -14.35 -11.78
N LEU A 139 -6.56 -13.88 -10.67
CA LEU A 139 -6.46 -14.55 -9.39
C LEU A 139 -7.21 -15.88 -9.40
N LYS A 140 -8.47 -15.87 -9.83
CA LYS A 140 -9.38 -17.02 -9.81
C LYS A 140 -8.85 -18.19 -10.62
N SER A 141 -8.34 -17.94 -11.84
CA SER A 141 -7.80 -18.97 -12.73
C SER A 141 -6.56 -19.68 -12.21
N ARG A 142 -5.86 -19.10 -11.22
CA ARG A 142 -4.59 -19.63 -10.68
C ARG A 142 -4.66 -19.86 -9.17
N LEU A 143 -5.84 -19.73 -8.58
CA LEU A 143 -6.04 -19.87 -7.15
C LEU A 143 -5.76 -21.32 -6.72
N PRO A 144 -5.13 -21.56 -5.56
CA PRO A 144 -4.93 -22.93 -5.08
C PRO A 144 -6.26 -23.67 -4.90
N MET A 145 -6.30 -24.99 -5.15
CA MET A 145 -7.56 -25.76 -5.10
C MET A 145 -8.32 -25.67 -3.77
N ARG A 146 -7.62 -25.43 -2.64
CA ARG A 146 -8.22 -25.30 -1.30
C ARG A 146 -8.54 -23.86 -0.92
N ALA A 147 -8.36 -22.91 -1.83
CA ALA A 147 -8.59 -21.50 -1.61
C ALA A 147 -9.79 -20.99 -2.43
N SER A 148 -10.48 -20.00 -1.87
CA SER A 148 -11.66 -19.36 -2.45
C SER A 148 -11.61 -17.86 -2.21
N LEU A 149 -12.00 -17.09 -3.23
CA LEU A 149 -12.23 -15.65 -3.11
C LEU A 149 -13.64 -15.41 -2.57
N MET A 150 -13.73 -14.66 -1.47
CA MET A 150 -14.98 -14.35 -0.78
C MET A 150 -15.34 -12.88 -1.00
N PRO A 151 -16.50 -12.54 -1.56
CA PRO A 151 -16.86 -11.14 -1.77
C PRO A 151 -17.08 -10.45 -0.42
N VAL A 152 -16.48 -9.27 -0.25
CA VAL A 152 -16.66 -8.41 0.92
C VAL A 152 -16.96 -6.99 0.45
N ALA A 153 -18.21 -6.57 0.58
CA ALA A 153 -18.66 -5.25 0.15
C ALA A 153 -18.49 -4.22 1.28
N GLY A 154 -17.97 -3.04 0.94
CA GLY A 154 -18.07 -1.82 1.76
C GLY A 154 -17.28 -1.78 3.06
N TRP A 155 -16.61 -2.86 3.46
CA TRP A 155 -16.02 -2.94 4.80
C TRP A 155 -14.97 -1.86 5.09
N VAL A 156 -14.08 -1.57 4.13
CA VAL A 156 -13.08 -0.52 4.32
C VAL A 156 -13.72 0.87 4.18
N GLU A 157 -14.71 1.02 3.29
CA GLU A 157 -15.47 2.25 3.13
C GLU A 157 -16.23 2.63 4.40
N GLU A 158 -16.81 1.67 5.13
CA GLU A 158 -17.47 1.89 6.43
C GLU A 158 -16.49 2.48 7.45
N LEU A 159 -15.28 1.91 7.55
CA LEU A 159 -14.22 2.45 8.41
C LEU A 159 -13.83 3.87 7.98
N ARG A 160 -13.78 4.11 6.66
CA ARG A 160 -13.45 5.41 6.08
C ARG A 160 -14.56 6.43 6.28
N MET A 161 -15.77 6.08 6.70
CA MET A 161 -16.84 7.07 6.91
C MET A 161 -16.54 8.00 8.08
N VAL A 162 -16.00 7.46 9.17
CA VAL A 162 -15.59 8.24 10.35
C VAL A 162 -14.12 8.63 10.19
N LYS A 163 -13.86 9.93 10.08
CA LYS A 163 -12.52 10.47 9.83
C LYS A 163 -11.76 10.64 11.13
N SER A 164 -10.46 10.39 11.10
CA SER A 164 -9.59 10.75 12.22
C SER A 164 -9.42 12.28 12.33
N ALA A 165 -8.92 12.75 13.47
CA ALA A 165 -8.57 14.15 13.66
C ALA A 165 -7.54 14.63 12.61
N ASP A 166 -6.56 13.79 12.27
CA ASP A 166 -5.53 14.12 11.28
C ASP A 166 -6.10 14.14 9.84
N GLU A 167 -7.05 13.27 9.50
CA GLU A 167 -7.79 13.34 8.24
C GLU A 167 -8.61 14.63 8.14
N ILE A 168 -9.34 14.99 9.20
CA ILE A 168 -10.13 16.23 9.25
C ILE A 168 -9.22 17.46 9.10
N ALA A 169 -8.09 17.49 9.79
CA ALA A 169 -7.13 18.58 9.68
C ALA A 169 -6.58 18.73 8.24
N ARG A 170 -6.26 17.61 7.59
CA ARG A 170 -5.81 17.60 6.19
C ARG A 170 -6.90 18.08 5.23
N ILE A 171 -8.15 17.67 5.42
CA ILE A 171 -9.29 18.13 4.63
C ILE A 171 -9.49 19.64 4.79
N ARG A 172 -9.47 20.15 6.03
CA ARG A 172 -9.61 21.60 6.30
C ARG A 172 -8.53 22.42 5.59
N ARG A 173 -7.27 22.00 5.69
CA ARG A 173 -6.14 22.66 5.00
C ARG A 173 -6.32 22.63 3.48
N SER A 174 -6.79 21.51 2.93
CA SER A 174 -7.07 21.40 1.50
C SER A 174 -8.16 22.37 1.05
N VAL A 175 -9.23 22.51 1.83
CA VAL A 175 -10.31 23.46 1.53
C VAL A 175 -9.80 24.90 1.59
N GLU A 176 -9.06 25.25 2.64
CA GLU A 176 -8.47 26.58 2.79
C GLU A 176 -7.55 26.95 1.62
N THR A 177 -6.67 26.04 1.23
CA THR A 177 -5.77 26.23 0.07
C THR A 177 -6.58 26.44 -1.23
N ASN A 178 -7.64 25.65 -1.42
CA ASN A 178 -8.49 25.76 -2.60
C ASN A 178 -9.31 27.07 -2.61
N SER A 179 -9.80 27.52 -1.45
CA SER A 179 -10.50 28.80 -1.32
C SER A 179 -9.60 29.97 -1.67
N GLN A 180 -8.36 29.99 -1.17
CA GLN A 180 -7.39 31.03 -1.51
C GLN A 180 -7.07 31.05 -3.00
N ALA A 181 -6.88 29.87 -3.61
CA ALA A 181 -6.64 29.76 -5.04
C ALA A 181 -7.85 30.25 -5.86
N PHE A 182 -9.06 29.92 -5.43
CA PHE A 182 -10.30 30.34 -6.06
C PHE A 182 -10.49 31.87 -6.00
N GLU A 183 -10.27 32.49 -4.84
CA GLU A 183 -10.33 33.96 -4.69
C GLU A 183 -9.38 34.68 -5.64
N GLN A 184 -8.14 34.18 -5.75
CA GLN A 184 -7.15 34.71 -6.69
C GLN A 184 -7.56 34.51 -8.15
N ALA A 185 -8.17 33.37 -8.47
CA ALA A 185 -8.64 33.08 -9.82
C ALA A 185 -9.78 34.01 -10.20
N VAL A 186 -10.81 34.14 -9.36
CA VAL A 186 -11.98 35.00 -9.62
C VAL A 186 -11.58 36.46 -9.83
N ALA A 187 -10.63 36.98 -9.04
CA ALA A 187 -10.10 38.34 -9.21
C ALA A 187 -9.42 38.57 -10.58
N ARG A 188 -9.03 37.51 -11.28
CA ARG A 188 -8.32 37.57 -12.57
C ARG A 188 -9.19 37.18 -13.77
N VAL A 189 -10.36 36.57 -13.57
CA VAL A 189 -11.27 36.17 -14.66
C VAL A 189 -11.79 37.40 -15.40
N ARG A 190 -11.74 37.36 -16.73
CA ARG A 190 -12.22 38.40 -17.64
C ARG A 190 -12.87 37.77 -18.87
N THR A 191 -13.78 38.50 -19.50
CA THR A 191 -14.39 38.09 -20.77
C THR A 191 -13.33 37.77 -21.82
N GLY A 192 -13.49 36.65 -22.53
CA GLY A 192 -12.57 36.18 -23.57
C GLY A 192 -11.44 35.27 -23.09
N MET A 193 -11.31 35.02 -21.78
CA MET A 193 -10.46 33.95 -21.25
C MET A 193 -11.09 32.58 -21.54
N LYS A 194 -10.25 31.56 -21.79
CA LYS A 194 -10.67 30.16 -21.98
C LYS A 194 -10.58 29.37 -20.69
#